data_AF-A0A952FUU8-F1
#
_entry.id   AF-A0A952FUU8-F1
#
_cell.length_a   1.000
_cell.length_b   1.000
_cell.length_c   1.000
_cell.angle_alpha   90.00
_cell.angle_beta   90.00
_cell.angle_gamma   90.00
#
_symmetry.space_group_name_H-M   'P 1'
#
loop_
_entity.id
_entity.type
_entity.pdbx_description
1 polymer ?
#
loop_
_entity_poly.entity_id
_entity_poly.type
_entity_poly.pdbx_seq_one_letter_code
_entity_poly.pdbx_strand_id
1 'polypeptide(L)'
;MIEFGVDAVQIVFNPAGGHLHDVVVRWNGREIRPTHRAPWIDSGETLPDDIPLGLRNLAGDFFCAPFADSDLDGAPGHGWTGNGH
;
A
#
# COMPACT_ATOMS: atom_id res chain seq x y z
N MET A 1 -7.09 8.19 3.56
CA MET A 1 -5.66 8.43 3.84
C MET A 1 -5.53 9.10 5.20
N ILE A 2 -4.52 8.72 5.97
CA ILE A 2 -4.15 9.32 7.25
C ILE A 2 -2.68 9.73 7.16
N GLU A 3 -2.37 11.00 7.37
CA GLU A 3 -0.99 11.49 7.37
C GLU A 3 -0.49 11.68 8.80
N PHE A 4 0.72 11.21 9.07
CA PHE A 4 1.39 11.43 10.35
C PHE A 4 2.91 11.41 10.18
N GLY A 5 3.62 12.04 11.10
CA GLY A 5 5.07 12.10 11.01
C GLY A 5 5.72 13.02 12.04
N VAL A 6 7.02 13.17 11.87
CA VAL A 6 7.91 14.12 12.55
C VAL A 6 8.75 14.82 11.48
N ASP A 7 9.56 15.82 11.84
CA ASP A 7 10.35 16.59 10.87
C ASP A 7 11.17 15.71 9.90
N ALA A 8 11.77 14.63 10.42
CA ALA A 8 12.61 13.72 9.65
C ALA A 8 11.83 12.72 8.77
N VAL A 9 10.59 12.38 9.13
CA VAL A 9 9.83 11.30 8.46
C VAL A 9 8.34 11.62 8.42
N GLN A 10 7.74 11.54 7.24
CA GLN A 10 6.29 11.62 7.03
C GLN A 10 5.79 10.32 6.40
N ILE A 11 4.61 9.88 6.84
CA ILE A 11 3.93 8.69 6.33
C ILE A 11 2.50 9.07 5.95
N VAL A 12 2.07 8.61 4.79
CA VAL A 12 0.65 8.54 4.41
C VAL A 12 0.21 7.09 4.53
N PHE A 13 -0.73 6.82 5.42
CA PHE A 13 -1.32 5.51 5.64
C PHE A 13 -2.67 5.40 4.93
N ASN A 14 -2.89 4.28 4.23
CA ASN A 14 -4.18 3.93 3.66
C ASN A 14 -4.85 2.85 4.51
N PRO A 15 -5.93 3.18 5.25
CA PRO A 15 -6.66 2.19 6.04
C PRO A 15 -7.32 1.09 5.21
N ALA A 16 -7.59 1.33 3.92
CA ALA A 16 -8.09 0.32 3.00
C ALA A 16 -6.96 -0.65 2.61
N GLY A 17 -6.78 -1.71 3.42
CA GLY A 17 -5.73 -2.72 3.26
C GLY A 17 -4.44 -2.44 4.04
N GLY A 18 -4.39 -1.36 4.82
CA GLY A 18 -3.29 -1.10 5.76
C GLY A 18 -1.95 -0.73 5.11
N HIS A 19 -1.96 0.00 4.00
CA HIS A 19 -0.74 0.33 3.26
C HIS A 19 -0.03 1.55 3.85
N LEU A 20 1.30 1.49 3.95
CA LEU A 20 2.19 2.65 4.01
C LEU A 20 2.28 3.25 2.60
N HIS A 21 1.22 3.95 2.20
CA HIS A 21 1.01 4.44 0.85
C HIS A 21 2.12 5.38 0.37
N ASP A 22 2.66 6.21 1.24
CA ASP A 22 3.78 7.10 0.91
C ASP A 22 4.66 7.30 2.13
N VAL A 23 5.98 7.20 1.93
CA VAL A 23 6.97 7.40 2.98
C VAL A 23 7.96 8.43 2.47
N VAL A 24 8.10 9.53 3.20
CA VAL A 24 9.05 10.60 2.89
C VAL A 24 10.05 10.71 4.03
N VAL A 25 11.32 10.54 3.72
CA VAL A 25 12.44 10.73 4.65
C VAL A 25 13.19 12.00 4.27
N ARG A 26 13.37 12.90 5.23
CA ARG A 26 14.11 14.16 5.04
C ARG A 26 15.52 14.00 5.60
N TRP A 27 16.52 14.09 4.73
CA TRP A 27 17.93 13.92 5.11
C TRP A 27 18.83 14.86 4.31
N ASN A 28 19.70 15.61 5.01
CA ASN A 28 20.63 16.57 4.40
C ASN A 28 19.98 17.53 3.39
N GLY A 29 18.82 18.09 3.76
CA GLY A 29 18.05 19.02 2.91
C GLY A 29 17.40 18.38 1.68
N ARG A 30 17.36 17.05 1.59
CA ARG A 30 16.69 16.30 0.52
C ARG A 30 15.49 15.54 1.06
N GLU A 31 14.45 15.46 0.24
CA GLU A 31 13.36 14.51 0.44
C GLU A 31 13.66 13.23 -0.34
N ILE A 32 13.56 12.09 0.35
CA ILE A 32 13.79 10.76 -0.20
C ILE A 32 12.49 9.99 -0.05
N ARG A 33 12.02 9.40 -1.15
CA ARG A 33 10.85 8.51 -1.19
C ARG A 33 11.35 7.09 -1.47
N PRO A 34 11.64 6.29 -0.42
CA PRO A 34 12.28 4.99 -0.60
C PRO A 34 11.32 3.92 -1.17
N THR A 35 10.02 4.18 -1.11
CA THR A 35 8.96 3.27 -1.52
C THR A 35 8.43 3.61 -2.91
N HIS A 36 8.11 2.57 -3.71
CA HIS A 36 7.47 2.75 -5.00
C HIS A 36 5.94 2.73 -4.90
N ARG A 37 5.27 3.27 -5.90
CA ARG A 37 3.81 3.26 -6.06
C ARG A 37 3.50 2.76 -7.45
N ALA A 38 2.52 1.87 -7.56
CA ALA A 38 2.10 1.39 -8.85
C ALA A 38 1.59 2.54 -9.74
N PRO A 39 1.89 2.54 -11.04
CA PRO A 39 1.60 3.67 -11.93
C PRO A 39 0.10 3.96 -12.08
N TRP A 40 -0.76 2.95 -11.90
CA TRP A 40 -2.20 3.11 -12.01
C TRP A 40 -2.84 3.90 -10.87
N ILE A 41 -2.14 4.08 -9.73
CA ILE A 41 -2.68 4.87 -8.61
C ILE A 41 -2.85 6.33 -9.01
N ASP A 42 -1.97 6.84 -9.88
CA ASP A 42 -1.96 8.24 -10.31
C ASP A 42 -2.53 8.42 -11.75
N SER A 43 -2.92 7.34 -12.44
CA SER A 43 -3.38 7.39 -13.83
C SER A 43 -4.86 7.76 -13.98
N GLY A 44 -5.68 7.53 -12.93
CA GLY A 44 -7.14 7.66 -13.01
C GLY A 44 -7.83 6.56 -13.83
N GLU A 45 -7.09 5.52 -14.22
CA GLU A 45 -7.63 4.37 -14.93
C GLU A 45 -8.66 3.62 -14.07
N THR A 46 -9.73 3.15 -14.70
CA THR A 46 -10.67 2.25 -14.04
C THR A 46 -10.15 0.82 -14.14
N LEU A 47 -9.77 0.26 -12.99
CA LEU A 47 -9.31 -1.12 -12.88
C LEU A 47 -10.49 -2.10 -12.90
N PRO A 48 -10.38 -3.26 -13.58
CA PRO A 48 -11.40 -4.33 -13.54
C PRO A 48 -11.83 -4.69 -12.11
N ASP A 49 -13.11 -4.96 -11.87
CA ASP A 49 -13.70 -5.18 -10.53
C ASP A 49 -13.20 -6.44 -9.79
N ASP A 50 -12.56 -7.36 -10.50
CA ASP A 50 -11.99 -8.60 -9.95
C ASP A 50 -10.58 -8.42 -9.35
N ILE A 51 -9.92 -7.29 -9.58
CA ILE A 51 -8.62 -7.01 -8.96
C ILE A 51 -8.76 -6.86 -7.43
N PRO A 52 -8.00 -7.61 -6.62
CA PRO A 52 -8.00 -7.47 -5.17
C PRO A 52 -7.67 -6.05 -4.69
N LEU A 53 -8.28 -5.63 -3.57
CA LEU A 53 -8.12 -4.29 -3.01
C LEU A 53 -6.65 -3.92 -2.77
N GLY A 54 -5.85 -4.85 -2.26
CA GLY A 54 -4.42 -4.62 -2.03
C GLY A 54 -3.65 -4.31 -3.31
N LEU A 55 -3.97 -4.99 -4.42
CA LEU A 55 -3.34 -4.74 -5.71
C LEU A 55 -3.81 -3.42 -6.35
N ARG A 56 -5.07 -3.02 -6.14
CA ARG A 56 -5.54 -1.68 -6.56
C ARG A 56 -4.79 -0.57 -5.86
N ASN A 57 -4.48 -0.77 -4.58
CA ASN A 57 -3.82 0.20 -3.71
C ASN A 57 -2.30 -0.01 -3.59
N LEU A 58 -1.67 -0.73 -4.53
CA LEU A 58 -0.28 -1.19 -4.44
C LEU A 58 0.74 -0.04 -4.34
N ALA A 59 1.06 0.35 -3.12
CA ALA A 59 1.93 1.46 -2.78
C ALA A 59 2.70 1.18 -1.49
N GLY A 60 4.00 1.45 -1.53
CA GLY A 60 4.91 1.25 -0.43
C GLY A 60 4.90 -0.16 0.14
N ASP A 61 4.45 -0.30 1.38
CA ASP A 61 4.48 -1.55 2.12
C ASP A 61 3.12 -1.83 2.77
N PHE A 62 2.79 -3.09 2.99
CA PHE A 62 1.51 -3.52 3.55
C PHE A 62 1.64 -4.90 4.21
N PHE A 63 0.75 -5.21 5.14
CA PHE A 63 0.80 -6.48 5.86
C PHE A 63 0.14 -7.58 5.05
N CYS A 64 0.93 -8.55 4.59
CA CYS A 64 0.50 -9.72 3.82
C CYS A 64 0.34 -10.94 4.74
N ALA A 65 -0.90 -11.32 5.06
CA ALA A 65 -1.20 -12.47 5.92
C ALA A 65 -2.58 -13.10 5.59
N PRO A 66 -2.66 -14.44 5.42
CA PRO A 66 -1.53 -15.36 5.21
C PRO A 66 -0.74 -14.98 3.94
N PHE A 67 0.53 -15.38 3.87
CA PHE A 67 1.39 -15.01 2.75
C PHE A 67 1.00 -15.75 1.47
N ALA A 68 1.03 -15.02 0.34
CA ALA A 68 0.72 -15.51 -1.01
C ALA A 68 -0.77 -15.85 -1.23
N ASP A 69 -1.06 -16.48 -2.37
CA ASP A 69 -2.38 -17.00 -2.72
C ASP A 69 -2.66 -18.23 -1.83
N SER A 70 -3.84 -18.26 -1.20
CA SER A 70 -4.20 -19.34 -0.29
C SER A 70 -5.08 -20.34 -1.01
N ASP A 71 -4.49 -21.49 -1.38
CA ASP A 71 -5.21 -22.64 -1.92
C ASP A 71 -6.05 -23.38 -0.86
N LEU A 72 -6.04 -22.91 0.38
CA LEU A 72 -6.71 -23.54 1.53
C LEU A 72 -7.99 -22.82 1.97
N ASP A 73 -8.03 -21.49 1.91
CA ASP A 73 -9.15 -20.70 2.47
C ASP A 73 -9.74 -19.67 1.49
N GLY A 74 -9.22 -19.59 0.26
CA GLY A 74 -9.72 -18.66 -0.77
C GLY A 74 -9.35 -17.20 -0.49
N ALA A 75 -8.32 -16.94 0.32
CA ALA A 75 -7.81 -15.59 0.51
C ALA A 75 -7.41 -14.95 -0.83
N PRO A 76 -7.74 -13.67 -1.06
CA PRO A 76 -7.27 -12.96 -2.23
C PRO A 76 -5.75 -12.86 -2.25
N GLY A 77 -5.19 -12.49 -3.41
CA GLY A 77 -3.74 -12.27 -3.55
C GLY A 77 -3.17 -11.38 -2.43
N HIS A 78 -2.13 -11.89 -1.77
CA HIS A 78 -1.48 -11.31 -0.59
C HIS A 78 -2.29 -11.32 0.71
N GLY A 79 -3.25 -12.24 0.84
CA GLY A 79 -3.94 -12.55 2.09
C GLY A 79 -5.07 -11.58 2.45
N TRP A 80 -5.76 -11.91 3.54
CA TRP A 80 -6.91 -11.16 4.05
C TRP A 80 -6.55 -9.74 4.48
N THR A 81 -5.44 -9.59 5.19
CA THR A 81 -5.05 -8.32 5.83
C THR A 81 -4.72 -7.23 4.81
N GLY A 82 -3.99 -7.57 3.74
CA GLY A 82 -3.68 -6.64 2.65
C GLY A 82 -4.91 -6.24 1.84
N ASN A 83 -6.02 -6.98 2.01
CA ASN A 83 -7.29 -6.75 1.34
C ASN A 83 -8.39 -6.21 2.28
N GLY A 84 -8.02 -5.79 3.50
CA GLY A 84 -8.93 -5.09 4.42
C GLY A 84 -9.82 -5.99 5.27
N HIS A 85 -9.42 -7.25 5.46
CA HIS A 85 -10.11 -8.25 6.27
C HIS A 85 -9.32 -8.65 7.52
#